data_AF-A0A7C0U944-F1
#
_entry.id   AF-A0A7C0U944-F1
#
_cell.length_a   1.000
_cell.length_b   1.000
_cell.length_c   1.000
_cell.angle_alpha   90.00
_cell.angle_beta   90.00
_cell.angle_gamma   90.00
#
_symmetry.space_group_name_H-M   'P 1'
#
loop_
_entity.id
_entity.type
_entity.pdbx_description
1 polymer ?
#
loop_
_entity_poly.entity_id
_entity_poly.type
_entity_poly.pdbx_seq_one_letter_code
_entity_poly.pdbx_strand_id
1 'polypeptide(L)'
;MKELREESSLLYWFPKIKDLPIPIPKTVIWLIPKKYFPDIWFEESVVFKMIEENEEEILRNARKIGFPLFLRTDQASAKFSWERSCYVEREEDLKRHAFEVIDFNLYCDILHSLPFKALVFREFIQGEIYFKAFFGNLPIGKEVRVFIRDGKVLCHHYYWIKDAIRETRFKPKNWEELLDKASKLSEEDIKTIYKYSELVAKRFENYWSIDFMKSKDGRWYLIDMARGEISWHPPCKYKLTKDIRGA
;
A
#
# COMPACT_ATOMS: atom_id res chain seq x y z
N MET A 1 -8.58 10.00 -14.87
CA MET A 1 -8.63 8.77 -14.05
C MET A 1 -7.63 7.71 -14.49
N LYS A 2 -7.66 7.23 -15.75
CA LYS A 2 -6.72 6.20 -16.23
C LYS A 2 -5.24 6.58 -16.01
N GLU A 3 -4.84 7.76 -16.48
CA GLU A 3 -3.46 8.27 -16.30
C GLU A 3 -3.06 8.33 -14.82
N LEU A 4 -3.94 8.85 -13.95
CA LEU A 4 -3.69 8.92 -12.51
C LEU A 4 -3.45 7.54 -11.87
N ARG A 5 -4.18 6.50 -12.34
CA ARG A 5 -3.97 5.11 -11.89
C ARG A 5 -2.68 4.52 -12.43
N GLU A 6 -2.30 4.83 -13.66
CA GLU A 6 -1.03 4.39 -14.25
C GLU A 6 0.15 5.01 -13.49
N GLU A 7 0.07 6.28 -13.13
CA GLU A 7 1.09 6.97 -12.32
C GLU A 7 1.12 6.49 -10.86
N SER A 8 -0.02 6.02 -10.33
CA SER A 8 -0.08 5.43 -8.98
C SER A 8 0.48 4.01 -8.90
N SER A 9 0.77 3.38 -10.05
CA SER A 9 1.44 2.08 -10.09
C SER A 9 2.83 2.18 -9.45
N LEU A 10 3.18 1.17 -8.63
CA LEU A 10 4.52 0.97 -8.10
C LEU A 10 5.57 0.94 -9.21
N LEU A 11 5.23 0.42 -10.39
CA LEU A 11 6.14 0.40 -11.55
C LEU A 11 6.52 1.81 -12.02
N TYR A 12 5.68 2.81 -11.76
CA TYR A 12 5.93 4.20 -12.13
C TYR A 12 6.77 4.94 -11.11
N TRP A 13 6.38 4.91 -9.83
CA TRP A 13 7.02 5.75 -8.81
C TRP A 13 8.25 5.10 -8.17
N PHE A 14 8.29 3.77 -7.99
CA PHE A 14 9.38 3.10 -7.27
C PHE A 14 10.76 3.32 -7.92
N PRO A 15 10.92 3.20 -9.26
CA PRO A 15 12.22 3.45 -9.90
C PRO A 15 12.78 4.86 -9.67
N LYS A 16 11.91 5.85 -9.42
CA LYS A 16 12.29 7.25 -9.21
C LYS A 16 12.79 7.54 -7.79
N ILE A 17 12.43 6.68 -6.82
CA ILE A 17 12.72 6.89 -5.40
C ILE A 17 13.60 5.83 -4.74
N LYS A 18 13.75 4.64 -5.34
CA LYS A 18 14.44 3.49 -4.71
C LYS A 18 15.88 3.79 -4.26
N ASP A 19 16.53 4.75 -4.91
CA ASP A 19 17.92 5.15 -4.64
C ASP A 19 18.00 6.44 -3.79
N LEU A 20 16.88 6.96 -3.29
CA LEU A 20 16.87 8.08 -2.34
C LEU A 20 17.34 7.60 -0.96
N PRO A 21 17.96 8.48 -0.15
CA PRO A 21 18.38 8.16 1.21
C PRO A 21 17.18 8.18 2.18
N ILE A 22 16.17 7.35 1.88
CA ILE A 22 14.94 7.17 2.64
C ILE A 22 14.80 5.67 2.89
N PRO A 23 14.46 5.22 4.12
CA PRO A 23 14.14 3.82 4.35
C PRO A 23 12.93 3.40 3.49
N ILE A 24 13.14 2.44 2.61
CA ILE A 24 12.11 1.85 1.74
C ILE A 24 12.26 0.33 1.85
N PRO A 25 11.17 -0.43 2.03
CA PRO A 25 11.23 -1.88 2.08
C PRO A 25 11.95 -2.46 0.85
N LYS A 26 12.85 -3.43 1.06
CA LYS A 26 13.44 -4.18 -0.05
C LYS A 26 12.32 -4.71 -0.94
N THR A 27 12.44 -4.53 -2.25
CA THR A 27 11.34 -4.78 -3.19
C THR A 27 11.84 -5.58 -4.39
N VAL A 28 11.13 -6.65 -4.72
CA VAL A 28 11.32 -7.47 -5.92
C VAL A 28 10.02 -7.44 -6.71
N ILE A 29 10.13 -7.20 -8.02
CA ILE A 29 8.99 -7.04 -8.92
C ILE A 29 9.03 -8.20 -9.92
N TRP A 30 7.93 -8.93 -10.03
CA TRP A 30 7.70 -9.90 -11.09
C TRP A 30 6.63 -9.36 -12.04
N LEU A 31 7.01 -9.10 -13.29
CA LEU A 31 6.08 -8.65 -14.32
C LEU A 31 5.24 -9.85 -14.78
N ILE A 32 3.92 -9.69 -14.74
CA ILE A 32 3.01 -10.73 -15.20
C ILE A 32 3.17 -10.87 -16.73
N PRO A 33 3.37 -12.10 -17.26
CA PRO A 33 3.52 -12.29 -18.70
C PRO A 33 2.32 -11.76 -19.49
N LYS A 34 2.60 -11.05 -20.58
CA LYS A 34 1.55 -10.38 -21.37
C LYS A 34 0.46 -11.31 -21.91
N LYS A 35 0.79 -12.60 -22.09
CA LYS A 35 -0.10 -13.64 -22.63
C LYS A 35 -1.37 -13.86 -21.79
N TYR A 36 -1.37 -13.47 -20.50
CA TYR A 36 -2.53 -13.67 -19.62
C TYR A 36 -3.52 -12.50 -19.65
N PHE A 37 -3.09 -11.28 -19.99
CA PHE A 37 -3.96 -10.09 -19.92
C PHE A 37 -5.19 -10.07 -20.82
N PRO A 38 -5.26 -10.77 -21.97
CA PRO A 38 -6.51 -10.84 -22.73
C PRO A 38 -7.66 -11.44 -21.90
N ASP A 39 -7.35 -12.43 -21.06
CA ASP A 39 -8.36 -13.28 -20.43
C ASP A 39 -8.42 -13.13 -18.90
N ILE A 40 -7.35 -12.66 -18.25
CA ILE A 40 -7.26 -12.52 -16.78
C ILE A 40 -8.34 -11.60 -16.19
N TRP A 41 -8.90 -10.69 -16.99
CA TRP A 41 -9.96 -9.77 -16.59
C TRP A 41 -11.37 -10.37 -16.65
N PHE A 42 -11.52 -11.54 -17.29
CA PHE A 42 -12.81 -12.16 -17.58
C PHE A 42 -12.93 -13.56 -16.98
N GLU A 43 -11.81 -14.25 -16.74
CA GLU A 43 -11.78 -15.64 -16.30
C GLU A 43 -10.85 -15.85 -15.10
N GLU A 44 -11.43 -16.13 -13.93
CA GLU A 44 -10.68 -16.43 -12.70
C GLU A 44 -9.74 -17.64 -12.86
N SER A 45 -10.13 -18.63 -13.67
CA SER A 45 -9.31 -19.80 -14.02
C SER A 45 -7.96 -19.41 -14.65
N VAL A 46 -7.89 -18.26 -15.33
CA VAL A 46 -6.65 -17.73 -15.92
C VAL A 46 -5.69 -17.26 -14.84
N VAL A 47 -6.19 -16.71 -13.72
CA VAL A 47 -5.35 -16.34 -12.57
C VAL A 47 -4.71 -17.59 -11.97
N PHE A 48 -5.49 -18.66 -11.74
CA PHE A 48 -4.96 -19.92 -11.23
C PHE A 48 -3.91 -20.51 -12.16
N LYS A 49 -4.23 -20.61 -13.46
CA LYS A 49 -3.31 -21.10 -14.49
C LYS A 49 -2.03 -20.25 -14.56
N MET A 50 -2.14 -18.92 -14.48
CA MET A 50 -0.99 -18.03 -14.46
C MET A 50 -0.09 -18.31 -13.26
N ILE A 51 -0.65 -18.45 -12.07
CA ILE A 51 0.16 -18.71 -10.87
C ILE A 51 0.82 -20.10 -10.96
N GLU A 52 0.10 -21.11 -11.44
CA GLU A 52 0.61 -22.48 -11.61
C GLU A 52 1.74 -22.57 -12.63
N GLU A 53 1.54 -22.00 -13.83
CA GLU A 53 2.55 -22.02 -14.89
C GLU A 53 3.84 -21.26 -14.52
N ASN A 54 3.79 -20.35 -13.53
CA ASN A 54 4.91 -19.51 -13.13
C ASN A 54 5.31 -19.68 -11.65
N GLU A 55 4.88 -20.77 -11.02
CA GLU A 55 5.03 -21.00 -9.58
C GLU A 55 6.50 -20.91 -9.13
N GLU A 56 7.40 -21.56 -9.86
CA GLU A 56 8.83 -21.54 -9.55
C GLU A 56 9.44 -20.14 -9.63
N GLU A 57 8.99 -19.30 -10.57
CA GLU A 57 9.49 -17.94 -10.72
C GLU A 57 8.96 -17.03 -9.60
N ILE A 58 7.67 -17.17 -9.27
CA ILE A 58 7.03 -16.48 -8.15
C ILE A 58 7.73 -16.83 -6.84
N LEU A 59 7.95 -18.11 -6.56
CA LEU A 59 8.67 -18.60 -5.37
C LEU A 59 10.12 -18.08 -5.34
N ARG A 60 10.83 -18.12 -6.47
CA ARG A 60 12.20 -17.60 -6.56
C ARG A 60 12.28 -16.11 -6.23
N ASN A 61 11.31 -15.31 -6.65
CA ASN A 61 11.26 -13.89 -6.33
C ASN A 61 10.89 -13.64 -4.87
N ALA A 62 9.95 -14.41 -4.30
CA ALA A 62 9.63 -14.35 -2.88
C ALA A 62 10.85 -14.70 -1.99
N ARG A 63 11.59 -15.76 -2.32
CA ARG A 63 12.81 -16.19 -1.58
C ARG A 63 13.93 -15.15 -1.59
N LYS A 64 13.99 -14.24 -2.58
CA LYS A 64 14.94 -13.11 -2.57
C LYS A 64 14.64 -12.10 -1.45
N ILE A 65 13.38 -12.02 -1.01
CA ILE A 65 12.96 -11.21 0.14
C ILE A 65 13.10 -12.02 1.43
N GLY A 66 12.62 -13.27 1.42
CA GLY A 66 12.47 -14.09 2.62
C GLY A 66 11.06 -13.97 3.22
N PHE A 67 10.74 -14.81 4.21
CA PHE A 67 9.44 -14.82 4.88
C PHE A 67 9.61 -14.43 6.37
N PRO A 68 8.63 -13.73 6.99
CA PRO A 68 7.41 -13.21 6.37
C PRO A 68 7.71 -12.10 5.34
N LEU A 69 6.85 -11.99 4.31
CA LEU A 69 6.90 -10.90 3.32
C LEU A 69 5.57 -10.18 3.17
N PHE A 70 5.63 -8.97 2.62
CA PHE A 70 4.47 -8.19 2.20
C PHE A 70 4.24 -8.32 0.69
N LEU A 71 3.11 -8.89 0.30
CA LEU A 71 2.71 -9.13 -1.08
C LEU A 71 1.67 -8.11 -1.54
N ARG A 72 1.85 -7.57 -2.74
CA ARG A 72 0.86 -6.69 -3.39
C ARG A 72 0.96 -6.80 -4.90
N THR A 73 -0.04 -6.29 -5.62
CA THR A 73 0.20 -5.91 -7.01
C THR A 73 0.92 -4.56 -7.05
N ASP A 74 1.30 -4.11 -8.24
CA ASP A 74 1.76 -2.74 -8.42
C ASP A 74 0.68 -1.68 -8.13
N GLN A 75 -0.58 -2.07 -7.92
CA GLN A 75 -1.68 -1.15 -7.59
C GLN A 75 -2.07 -1.24 -6.11
N ALA A 76 -2.53 -2.39 -5.62
CA ALA A 76 -3.05 -2.55 -4.26
C ALA A 76 -2.73 -3.91 -3.64
N SER A 77 -2.96 -4.02 -2.32
CA SER A 77 -2.53 -5.16 -1.50
C SER A 77 -3.66 -5.94 -0.82
N ALA A 78 -4.94 -5.70 -1.15
CA ALA A 78 -6.06 -6.42 -0.52
C ALA A 78 -6.03 -6.38 1.03
N LYS A 79 -5.60 -5.26 1.63
CA LYS A 79 -5.21 -5.17 3.05
C LYS A 79 -6.30 -5.56 4.06
N PHE A 80 -7.58 -5.45 3.71
CA PHE A 80 -8.66 -5.85 4.61
C PHE A 80 -8.71 -7.37 4.86
N SER A 81 -8.12 -8.17 3.94
CA SER A 81 -7.89 -9.62 4.07
C SER A 81 -6.49 -9.97 4.61
N TRP A 82 -5.83 -9.07 5.34
CA TRP A 82 -4.41 -9.12 5.71
C TRP A 82 -3.79 -10.53 5.90
N GLU A 83 -4.26 -11.33 6.87
CA GLU A 83 -3.71 -12.67 7.18
C GLU A 83 -3.92 -13.71 6.06
N ARG A 84 -4.74 -13.42 5.05
CA ARG A 84 -5.04 -14.29 3.90
C ARG A 84 -4.53 -13.75 2.57
N SER A 85 -3.98 -12.52 2.55
CA SER A 85 -3.60 -11.84 1.31
C SER A 85 -2.18 -11.26 1.38
N CYS A 86 -2.02 -10.00 1.79
CA CYS A 86 -0.73 -9.31 1.68
C CYS A 86 0.30 -9.70 2.73
N TYR A 87 -0.07 -10.31 3.86
CA TYR A 87 0.91 -10.83 4.81
C TYR A 87 1.15 -12.31 4.55
N VAL A 88 2.30 -12.64 3.97
CA VAL A 88 2.66 -14.03 3.67
C VAL A 88 3.67 -14.49 4.71
N GLU A 89 3.21 -15.25 5.70
CA GLU A 89 4.06 -15.71 6.80
C GLU A 89 4.98 -16.87 6.40
N ARG A 90 4.48 -17.77 5.55
CA ARG A 90 5.18 -18.99 5.15
C ARG A 90 5.13 -19.18 3.65
N GLU A 91 6.13 -19.85 3.12
CA GLU A 91 6.26 -20.10 1.68
C GLU A 91 5.09 -20.91 1.09
N GLU A 92 4.60 -21.90 1.84
CA GLU A 92 3.46 -22.76 1.48
C GLU A 92 2.15 -21.99 1.25
N ASP A 93 2.01 -20.81 1.85
CA ASP A 93 0.82 -19.97 1.72
C ASP A 93 0.90 -19.03 0.49
N LEU A 94 2.07 -18.90 -0.16
CA LEU A 94 2.34 -17.87 -1.17
C LEU A 94 1.37 -17.92 -2.36
N LYS A 95 1.08 -19.13 -2.88
CA LYS A 95 0.19 -19.30 -4.05
C LYS A 95 -1.20 -18.75 -3.78
N ARG A 96 -1.78 -19.10 -2.62
CA ARG A 96 -3.08 -18.61 -2.20
C ARG A 96 -3.07 -17.10 -2.00
N HIS A 97 -2.05 -16.57 -1.35
CA HIS A 97 -1.94 -15.14 -1.09
C HIS A 97 -1.77 -14.32 -2.39
N ALA A 98 -1.01 -14.85 -3.36
CA ALA A 98 -0.89 -14.25 -4.69
C ALA A 98 -2.22 -14.21 -5.42
N PHE A 99 -2.99 -15.30 -5.36
CA PHE A 99 -4.34 -15.34 -5.89
C PHE A 99 -5.23 -14.25 -5.26
N GLU A 100 -5.31 -14.20 -3.93
CA GLU A 100 -6.18 -13.26 -3.19
C GLU A 100 -5.83 -11.79 -3.47
N VAL A 101 -4.55 -11.47 -3.62
CA VAL A 101 -4.10 -10.12 -3.98
C VAL A 101 -4.48 -9.75 -5.42
N ILE A 102 -4.36 -10.69 -6.36
CA ILE A 102 -4.73 -10.46 -7.77
C ILE A 102 -6.26 -10.34 -7.90
N ASP A 103 -6.97 -11.30 -7.32
CA ASP A 103 -8.44 -11.36 -7.30
C ASP A 103 -9.04 -10.07 -6.75
N PHE A 104 -8.54 -9.59 -5.60
CA PHE A 104 -8.94 -8.29 -5.07
C PHE A 104 -8.76 -7.16 -6.08
N ASN A 105 -7.64 -7.10 -6.81
CA ASN A 105 -7.41 -6.01 -7.77
C ASN A 105 -8.27 -6.13 -9.03
N LEU A 106 -8.73 -7.34 -9.39
CA LEU A 106 -9.72 -7.55 -10.47
C LEU A 106 -11.08 -6.97 -10.10
N TYR A 107 -11.49 -7.05 -8.83
CA TYR A 107 -12.82 -6.63 -8.37
C TYR A 107 -12.84 -5.33 -7.55
N CYS A 108 -11.67 -4.76 -7.23
CA CYS A 108 -11.59 -3.50 -6.49
C CYS A 108 -11.93 -2.32 -7.40
N ASP A 109 -12.82 -1.45 -6.88
CA ASP A 109 -13.44 -0.29 -7.54
C ASP A 109 -14.65 -0.66 -8.43
N ILE A 110 -15.84 -0.20 -7.99
CA ILE A 110 -17.18 -0.55 -8.50
C ILE A 110 -17.34 -0.29 -10.00
N LEU A 111 -16.55 0.64 -10.56
CA LEU A 111 -16.69 1.06 -11.96
C LEU A 111 -15.59 0.50 -12.87
N HIS A 112 -14.38 0.23 -12.36
CA HIS A 112 -13.26 -0.25 -13.17
C HIS A 112 -12.20 -0.89 -12.26
N SER A 113 -11.89 -2.18 -12.48
CA SER A 113 -10.76 -2.91 -11.89
C SER A 113 -9.47 -2.08 -11.81
N LEU A 114 -8.58 -2.41 -10.87
CA LEU A 114 -7.28 -1.76 -10.79
C LEU A 114 -6.36 -2.32 -11.88
N PRO A 115 -5.80 -1.49 -12.79
CA PRO A 115 -4.98 -1.98 -13.89
C PRO A 115 -3.57 -2.34 -13.39
N PHE A 116 -3.42 -3.55 -12.87
CA PHE A 116 -2.14 -4.10 -12.43
C PHE A 116 -1.37 -4.75 -13.59
N LYS A 117 -0.04 -4.82 -13.44
CA LYS A 117 0.90 -5.41 -14.39
C LYS A 117 1.92 -6.33 -13.71
N ALA A 118 2.01 -6.30 -12.38
CA ALA A 118 3.03 -7.02 -11.64
C ALA A 118 2.52 -7.57 -10.31
N LEU A 119 3.17 -8.64 -9.87
CA LEU A 119 3.19 -9.06 -8.47
C LEU A 119 4.48 -8.52 -7.83
N VAL A 120 4.35 -7.92 -6.66
CA VAL A 120 5.43 -7.23 -5.97
C VAL A 120 5.62 -7.84 -4.59
N PHE A 121 6.82 -8.34 -4.36
CA PHE A 121 7.26 -8.94 -3.09
C PHE A 121 8.10 -7.91 -2.36
N ARG A 122 7.69 -7.57 -1.14
CA ARG A 122 8.36 -6.55 -0.33
C ARG A 122 8.75 -7.10 1.02
N GLU A 123 9.86 -6.62 1.54
CA GLU A 123 10.26 -6.84 2.93
C GLU A 123 9.10 -6.49 3.86
N PHE A 124 8.80 -7.41 4.76
CA PHE A 124 7.82 -7.16 5.80
C PHE A 124 8.42 -6.28 6.89
N ILE A 125 7.90 -5.07 7.03
CA ILE A 125 8.31 -4.16 8.11
C ILE A 125 7.42 -4.38 9.31
N GLN A 126 8.00 -4.78 10.43
CA GLN A 126 7.27 -4.87 11.70
C GLN A 126 6.93 -3.47 12.20
N GLY A 127 5.67 -3.06 12.02
CA GLY A 127 5.16 -1.75 12.43
C GLY A 127 5.08 -1.54 13.94
N GLU A 128 5.02 -0.27 14.36
CA GLU A 128 4.54 0.14 15.68
C GLU A 128 3.01 -0.02 15.72
N ILE A 129 2.55 -1.23 16.07
CA ILE A 129 1.14 -1.63 16.03
C ILE A 129 0.47 -1.39 17.38
N TYR A 130 -0.73 -0.80 17.35
CA TYR A 130 -1.52 -0.51 18.55
C TYR A 130 -2.67 -1.51 18.74
N PHE A 131 -3.29 -1.95 17.65
CA PHE A 131 -4.34 -2.97 17.66
C PHE A 131 -4.51 -3.62 16.28
N LYS A 132 -5.36 -4.63 16.19
CA LYS A 132 -5.82 -5.22 14.92
C LYS A 132 -7.28 -4.84 14.68
N ALA A 133 -7.65 -4.62 13.42
CA ALA A 133 -9.02 -4.35 13.01
C ALA A 133 -9.37 -5.07 11.70
N PHE A 134 -10.65 -5.03 11.32
CA PHE A 134 -11.20 -5.66 10.11
C PHE A 134 -11.11 -7.19 10.12
N PHE A 135 -11.80 -7.82 9.16
CA PHE A 135 -11.98 -9.28 9.15
C PHE A 135 -10.68 -10.06 8.96
N GLY A 136 -9.71 -9.49 8.25
CA GLY A 136 -8.40 -10.10 8.02
C GLY A 136 -7.38 -9.85 9.12
N ASN A 137 -7.77 -9.32 10.29
CA ASN A 137 -6.87 -9.00 11.40
C ASN A 137 -5.77 -7.99 11.03
N LEU A 138 -6.12 -7.00 10.21
CA LEU A 138 -5.24 -5.94 9.73
C LEU A 138 -4.63 -5.17 10.90
N PRO A 139 -3.29 -5.15 11.03
CA PRO A 139 -2.61 -4.33 12.03
C PRO A 139 -2.85 -2.85 11.79
N ILE A 140 -3.33 -2.14 12.82
CA ILE A 140 -3.49 -0.70 12.84
C ILE A 140 -2.34 -0.11 13.63
N GLY A 141 -1.43 0.53 12.91
CA GLY A 141 -0.21 1.09 13.45
C GLY A 141 -0.02 2.58 13.18
N LYS A 142 1.18 3.03 13.49
CA LYS A 142 1.65 4.39 13.25
C LYS A 142 1.87 4.64 11.74
N GLU A 143 0.83 5.09 11.05
CA GLU A 143 0.89 5.37 9.62
C GLU A 143 0.41 6.80 9.30
N VAL A 144 1.14 7.46 8.41
CA VAL A 144 0.90 8.85 8.02
C VAL A 144 0.93 8.97 6.52
N ARG A 145 -0.06 9.68 5.98
CA ARG A 145 -0.09 10.12 4.59
C ARG A 145 0.36 11.57 4.50
N VAL A 146 1.37 11.83 3.70
CA VAL A 146 1.86 13.19 3.38
C VAL A 146 1.43 13.54 1.97
N PHE A 147 0.94 14.76 1.77
CA PHE A 147 0.63 15.28 0.45
C PHE A 147 1.69 16.29 0.01
N ILE A 148 2.17 16.12 -1.22
CA ILE A 148 3.17 17.00 -1.83
C ILE A 148 2.63 17.58 -3.14
N ARG A 149 3.12 18.76 -3.51
CA ARG A 149 2.89 19.35 -4.83
C ARG A 149 4.09 20.19 -5.26
N ASP A 150 4.54 19.99 -6.49
CA ASP A 150 5.53 20.83 -7.18
C ASP A 150 6.75 21.16 -6.29
N GLY A 151 7.40 20.12 -5.76
CA GLY A 151 8.58 20.26 -4.91
C GLY A 151 8.32 20.65 -3.45
N LYS A 152 7.06 20.77 -3.01
CA LYS A 152 6.70 21.21 -1.65
C LYS A 152 5.82 20.22 -0.91
N VAL A 153 6.04 20.10 0.40
CA VAL A 153 5.11 19.43 1.32
C VAL A 153 3.94 20.37 1.64
N LEU A 154 2.71 19.87 1.52
CA LEU A 154 1.50 20.64 1.77
C LEU A 154 0.92 20.37 3.15
N CYS A 155 0.65 19.10 3.44
CA CYS A 155 0.05 18.65 4.70
C CYS A 155 0.39 17.18 4.97
N HIS A 156 0.14 16.75 6.20
CA HIS A 156 0.14 15.34 6.57
C HIS A 156 -1.10 15.00 7.38
N HIS A 157 -1.51 13.75 7.31
CA HIS A 157 -2.69 13.24 7.99
C HIS A 157 -2.44 11.82 8.46
N TYR A 158 -3.03 11.46 9.59
CA TYR A 158 -3.05 10.08 10.03
C TYR A 158 -3.78 9.21 8.99
N TYR A 159 -3.17 8.07 8.64
CA TYR A 159 -3.60 7.27 7.49
C TYR A 159 -4.96 6.58 7.71
N TRP A 160 -5.23 6.15 8.94
CA TRP A 160 -6.40 5.32 9.22
C TRP A 160 -7.68 6.14 9.42
N ILE A 161 -8.72 5.76 8.68
CA ILE A 161 -10.02 6.43 8.69
C ILE A 161 -10.83 5.98 9.92
N LYS A 162 -11.08 6.92 10.86
CA LYS A 162 -11.81 6.64 12.10
C LYS A 162 -13.18 6.00 11.85
N ASP A 163 -13.93 6.50 10.85
CA ASP A 163 -15.28 6.02 10.56
C ASP A 163 -15.27 4.58 10.02
N ALA A 164 -14.34 4.23 9.14
CA ALA A 164 -14.18 2.86 8.65
C ALA A 164 -13.88 1.86 9.78
N ILE A 165 -13.07 2.28 10.77
CA ILE A 165 -12.82 1.46 11.97
C ILE A 165 -14.07 1.41 12.85
N ARG A 166 -14.81 2.50 12.99
CA ARG A 166 -16.07 2.51 13.77
C ARG A 166 -17.06 1.49 13.21
N GLU A 167 -17.20 1.40 11.90
CA GLU A 167 -18.20 0.55 11.22
C GLU A 167 -17.88 -0.95 11.29
N THR A 168 -16.60 -1.34 11.34
CA THR A 168 -16.25 -2.77 11.40
C THR A 168 -16.54 -3.38 12.78
N ARG A 169 -17.11 -4.59 12.81
CA ARG A 169 -17.29 -5.34 14.08
C ARG A 169 -15.98 -5.95 14.62
N PHE A 170 -14.95 -6.03 13.78
CA PHE A 170 -13.67 -6.64 14.12
C PHE A 170 -12.71 -5.58 14.65
N LYS A 171 -12.83 -5.26 15.94
CA LYS A 171 -11.97 -4.28 16.65
C LYS A 171 -12.06 -4.49 18.17
N PRO A 172 -11.04 -4.11 18.96
CA PRO A 172 -11.11 -4.17 20.41
C PRO A 172 -12.09 -3.12 20.97
N LYS A 173 -12.56 -3.30 22.21
CA LYS A 173 -13.51 -2.37 22.86
C LYS A 173 -12.94 -0.97 23.04
N ASN A 174 -11.65 -0.86 23.36
CA ASN A 174 -10.93 0.41 23.57
C ASN A 174 -10.25 0.95 22.30
N TRP A 175 -10.73 0.59 21.11
CA TRP A 175 -10.11 0.98 19.84
C TRP A 175 -9.95 2.50 19.66
N GLU A 176 -10.85 3.33 20.19
CA GLU A 176 -10.75 4.79 20.05
C GLU A 176 -9.53 5.37 20.77
N GLU A 177 -9.24 4.88 21.98
CA GLU A 177 -8.07 5.29 22.77
C GLU A 177 -6.77 4.83 22.09
N LEU A 178 -6.77 3.60 21.57
CA LEU A 178 -5.63 3.05 20.83
C LEU A 178 -5.40 3.80 19.52
N LEU A 179 -6.46 4.22 18.82
CA LEU A 179 -6.38 5.03 17.61
C LEU A 179 -5.85 6.43 17.89
N ASP A 180 -6.29 7.07 18.97
CA ASP A 180 -5.77 8.37 19.41
C ASP A 180 -4.26 8.29 19.66
N LYS A 181 -3.81 7.28 20.42
CA LYS A 181 -2.38 7.01 20.65
C LYS A 181 -1.63 6.80 19.33
N ALA A 182 -2.17 5.97 18.43
CA ALA A 182 -1.58 5.71 17.13
C ALA A 182 -1.49 6.96 16.25
N SER A 183 -2.39 7.94 16.40
CA SER A 183 -2.39 9.17 15.58
C SER A 183 -1.39 10.25 16.01
N LYS A 184 -0.92 10.25 17.27
CA LYS A 184 -0.10 11.34 17.85
C LYS A 184 1.35 11.38 17.36
N LEU A 185 1.74 12.31 16.52
CA LEU A 185 3.13 12.43 16.06
C LEU A 185 3.96 13.31 17.00
N SER A 186 5.20 12.90 17.26
CA SER A 186 6.19 13.78 17.89
C SER A 186 6.74 14.80 16.89
N GLU A 187 7.39 15.87 17.38
CA GLU A 187 8.05 16.84 16.50
C GLU A 187 9.13 16.20 15.62
N GLU A 188 9.87 15.22 16.16
CA GLU A 188 10.90 14.49 15.41
C GLU A 188 10.29 13.57 14.34
N ASP A 189 9.12 12.97 14.61
CA ASP A 189 8.37 12.22 13.59
C ASP A 189 8.03 13.13 12.42
N ILE A 190 7.43 14.29 12.69
CA ILE A 190 7.00 15.27 11.67
C ILE A 190 8.21 15.74 10.86
N LYS A 191 9.30 16.12 11.54
CA LYS A 191 10.55 16.54 10.90
C LYS A 191 11.12 15.46 9.99
N THR A 192 11.11 14.21 10.43
CA THR A 192 11.60 13.07 9.65
C THR A 192 10.77 12.84 8.39
N ILE A 193 9.44 12.73 8.53
CA ILE A 193 8.56 12.47 7.38
C ILE A 193 8.55 13.65 6.39
N TYR A 194 8.69 14.90 6.87
CA TYR A 194 8.80 16.07 5.98
C TYR A 194 10.12 16.06 5.22
N LYS A 195 11.25 15.80 5.90
CA LYS A 195 12.56 15.65 5.24
C LYS A 195 12.51 14.59 4.14
N TYR A 196 11.91 13.42 4.39
CA TYR A 196 11.76 12.37 3.37
C TYR A 196 10.84 12.82 2.24
N SER A 197 9.71 13.46 2.57
CA SER A 197 8.74 13.92 1.57
C SER A 197 9.30 15.02 0.67
N GLU A 198 10.17 15.89 1.18
CA GLU A 198 10.89 16.90 0.38
C GLU A 198 11.87 16.26 -0.61
N LEU A 199 12.56 15.18 -0.22
CA LEU A 199 13.43 14.43 -1.13
C LEU A 199 12.62 13.78 -2.26
N VAL A 200 11.45 13.22 -1.94
CA VAL A 200 10.52 12.70 -2.95
C VAL A 200 9.99 13.83 -3.82
N ALA A 201 9.57 14.96 -3.25
CA ALA A 201 8.99 16.07 -4.00
C ALA A 201 9.94 16.66 -5.06
N LYS A 202 11.27 16.54 -4.88
CA LYS A 202 12.27 16.91 -5.90
C LYS A 202 12.26 15.99 -7.14
N ARG A 203 11.62 14.83 -7.08
CA ARG A 203 11.53 13.84 -8.15
C ARG A 203 10.17 13.79 -8.85
N PHE A 204 9.18 14.50 -8.32
CA PHE A 204 7.81 14.46 -8.80
C PHE A 204 7.22 15.86 -8.91
N GLU A 205 6.64 16.15 -10.07
CA GLU A 205 5.78 17.30 -10.30
C GLU A 205 4.32 16.91 -10.02
N ASN A 206 3.44 17.91 -9.97
CA ASN A 206 2.02 17.75 -9.70
C ASN A 206 1.75 17.21 -8.28
N TYR A 207 0.56 16.66 -8.06
CA TYR A 207 0.03 16.36 -6.74
C TYR A 207 0.13 14.87 -6.38
N TRP A 208 0.82 14.56 -5.29
CA TRP A 208 1.07 13.18 -4.85
C TRP A 208 0.75 12.99 -3.38
N SER A 209 0.35 11.77 -3.03
CA SER A 209 0.31 11.27 -1.67
C SER A 209 1.43 10.27 -1.45
N ILE A 210 2.07 10.33 -0.28
CA ILE A 210 3.13 9.45 0.15
C ILE A 210 2.72 8.85 1.48
N ASP A 211 2.69 7.53 1.57
CA ASP A 211 2.35 6.82 2.79
C ASP A 211 3.61 6.35 3.50
N PHE A 212 3.71 6.69 4.77
CA PHE A 212 4.77 6.29 5.67
C PHE A 212 4.24 5.42 6.79
N MET A 213 5.03 4.43 7.21
CA MET A 213 4.78 3.62 8.39
C MET A 213 5.99 3.68 9.32
N LYS A 214 5.73 3.82 10.62
CA LYS A 214 6.77 3.70 11.64
C LYS A 214 6.93 2.24 12.05
N SER A 215 8.14 1.73 11.98
CA SER A 215 8.50 0.40 12.48
C SER A 215 8.59 0.39 14.01
N LYS A 216 8.56 -0.81 14.58
CA LYS A 216 8.69 -1.06 16.02
C LYS A 216 10.01 -0.55 16.61
N ASP A 217 11.07 -0.46 15.81
CA ASP A 217 12.37 0.12 16.20
C ASP A 217 12.43 1.66 16.06
N GLY A 218 11.31 2.29 15.68
CA GLY A 218 11.15 3.74 15.62
C GLY A 218 11.51 4.39 14.28
N ARG A 219 11.94 3.64 13.27
CA ARG A 219 12.28 4.18 11.94
C ARG A 219 11.03 4.39 11.09
N TRP A 220 11.05 5.43 10.25
CA TRP A 220 9.99 5.69 9.28
C TRP A 220 10.35 5.12 7.91
N TYR A 221 9.44 4.34 7.34
CA TYR A 221 9.56 3.75 6.00
C TYR A 221 8.54 4.36 5.05
N LEU A 222 8.96 4.70 3.83
CA LEU A 222 8.03 5.01 2.74
C LEU A 222 7.48 3.68 2.18
N ILE A 223 6.19 3.46 2.39
CA ILE A 223 5.52 2.19 2.08
C ILE A 223 4.65 2.27 0.83
N ASP A 224 4.13 3.43 0.46
CA ASP A 224 3.32 3.58 -0.76
C ASP A 224 3.34 5.00 -1.32
N MET A 225 3.00 5.12 -2.60
CA MET A 225 2.74 6.41 -3.24
C MET A 225 1.60 6.28 -4.23
N ALA A 226 0.84 7.36 -4.39
CA ALA A 226 -0.22 7.47 -5.37
C ALA A 226 -0.43 8.92 -5.77
N ARG A 227 -1.19 9.13 -6.85
CA ARG A 227 -1.68 10.44 -7.23
C ARG A 227 -2.62 10.98 -6.16
N GLY A 228 -2.35 12.20 -5.71
CA GLY A 228 -3.08 12.80 -4.60
C GLY A 228 -4.55 13.05 -4.94
N GLU A 229 -4.87 13.20 -6.23
CA GLU A 229 -6.23 13.40 -6.75
C GLU A 229 -7.17 12.24 -6.41
N ILE A 230 -6.66 11.01 -6.50
CA ILE A 230 -7.44 9.78 -6.29
C ILE A 230 -7.16 9.12 -4.94
N SER A 231 -6.46 9.84 -4.06
CA SER A 231 -6.09 9.37 -2.75
C SER A 231 -7.06 9.90 -1.70
N TRP A 232 -7.45 9.04 -0.76
CA TRP A 232 -8.20 9.50 0.40
C TRP A 232 -7.45 10.63 1.12
N HIS A 233 -8.13 11.76 1.29
CA HIS A 233 -7.63 12.98 1.90
C HIS A 233 -8.70 13.52 2.85
N PRO A 234 -8.45 13.58 4.17
CA PRO A 234 -9.41 14.18 5.08
C PRO A 234 -9.56 15.69 4.80
N PRO A 235 -10.66 16.33 5.24
CA PRO A 235 -10.87 17.76 5.03
C PRO A 235 -9.70 18.60 5.53
N CYS A 236 -9.09 19.38 4.64
CA CYS A 236 -8.12 20.41 4.96
C CYS A 236 -8.05 21.44 3.82
N LYS A 237 -7.31 22.54 4.00
CA LYS A 237 -7.19 23.61 2.99
C LYS A 237 -6.54 23.19 1.65
N TYR A 238 -5.86 22.04 1.61
CA TYR A 238 -5.19 21.50 0.42
C TYR A 238 -5.99 20.40 -0.28
N LYS A 239 -7.15 20.01 0.26
CA LYS A 239 -7.98 18.99 -0.35
C LYS A 239 -8.61 19.51 -1.65
N LEU A 240 -8.41 18.78 -2.75
CA LEU A 240 -8.89 19.18 -4.07
C LEU A 240 -10.39 18.97 -4.27
N THR A 241 -10.98 17.99 -3.57
CA THR A 241 -12.37 17.59 -3.76
C THR A 241 -13.18 17.82 -2.49
N LYS A 242 -14.50 17.99 -2.64
CA LYS A 242 -15.44 17.92 -1.51
C LYS A 242 -15.82 16.48 -1.15
N ASP A 243 -15.57 15.49 -2.02
CA ASP A 243 -15.83 14.08 -1.73
C ASP A 243 -14.88 13.60 -0.62
N ILE A 244 -15.46 13.01 0.42
CA ILE A 244 -14.74 12.42 1.55
C ILE A 244 -13.81 11.27 1.16
N ARG A 245 -14.00 10.62 0.01
CA ARG A 245 -13.25 9.44 -0.46
C ARG A 245 -11.95 9.76 -1.22
N GLY A 246 -11.68 11.03 -1.56
CA GLY A 246 -10.82 11.34 -2.72
C GLY A 246 -11.70 11.40 -3.97
N ALA A 247 -11.17 11.77 -5.14
CA ALA A 247 -11.98 11.95 -6.36
C ALA A 247 -12.99 10.82 -6.63
#